data_AF-A0A0P7CEI2-F1
#
_entry.id   AF-A0A0P7CEI2-F1
#
_cell.length_a   1.000
_cell.length_b   1.000
_cell.length_c   1.000
_cell.angle_alpha   90.00
_cell.angle_beta   90.00
_cell.angle_gamma   90.00
#
_symmetry.space_group_name_H-M   'P 1'
#
loop_
_entity.id
_entity.type
_entity.pdbx_description
1 polymer ?
#
loop_
_entity_poly.entity_id
_entity_poly.type
_entity_poly.pdbx_seq_one_letter_code
_entity_poly.pdbx_strand_id
1 'polypeptide(L)'
;METTPVARTMRGAVIDAAHRLAAITLERGDTITAMAACRTGLRAVPTAEALWRDLLRTVAARGDRKTLEAVAGELYRAIAAPPGRPNRAAEPETDALVQELLPGFRRRRH
;
A
#
# COMPACT_ATOMS: atom_id res chain seq x y z
N MET A 1 14.97 16.51 -11.73
CA MET A 1 13.70 17.17 -12.10
C MET A 1 12.94 17.43 -10.81
N GLU A 2 13.02 18.64 -10.28
CA GLU A 2 12.29 19.02 -9.07
C GLU A 2 10.79 18.91 -9.33
N THR A 3 10.06 18.27 -8.42
CA THR A 3 8.61 18.16 -8.59
C THR A 3 7.98 19.51 -8.33
N THR A 4 7.23 20.05 -9.29
CA THR A 4 6.51 21.31 -9.09
C THR A 4 5.61 21.22 -7.84
N PRO A 5 5.42 22.31 -7.09
CA PRO A 5 4.55 22.31 -5.90
C PRO A 5 3.16 21.74 -6.19
N VAL A 6 2.59 22.09 -7.35
CA VAL A 6 1.32 21.55 -7.86
C VAL A 6 1.34 20.02 -7.97
N ALA A 7 2.39 19.43 -8.57
CA ALA A 7 2.46 17.99 -8.71
C ALA A 7 2.59 17.25 -7.37
N ARG A 8 3.20 17.88 -6.35
CA ARG A 8 3.23 17.34 -4.98
C ARG A 8 1.84 17.38 -4.35
N THR A 9 1.15 18.50 -4.44
CA THR A 9 -0.23 18.66 -3.95
C THR A 9 -1.18 17.67 -4.61
N MET A 10 -1.09 17.52 -5.93
CA MET A 10 -1.91 16.55 -6.67
C MET A 10 -1.69 15.11 -6.19
N ARG A 11 -0.44 14.70 -5.92
CA ARG A 11 -0.17 13.37 -5.36
C ARG A 11 -0.81 13.19 -3.99
N GLY A 12 -0.71 14.19 -3.11
CA GLY A 12 -1.38 14.17 -1.81
C GLY A 12 -2.89 13.98 -1.95
N ALA A 13 -3.53 14.79 -2.79
CA ALA A 13 -4.97 14.71 -3.02
C ALA A 13 -5.41 13.34 -3.59
N VAL A 14 -4.61 12.72 -4.46
CA VAL A 14 -4.89 11.38 -4.98
C VAL A 14 -4.80 10.32 -3.87
N ILE A 15 -3.80 10.42 -2.99
CA ILE A 15 -3.67 9.51 -1.85
C ILE A 15 -4.88 9.66 -0.91
N ASP A 16 -5.22 10.90 -0.55
CA ASP A 16 -6.32 11.18 0.37
C ASP A 16 -7.67 10.69 -0.18
N ALA A 17 -7.93 10.92 -1.47
CA ALA A 17 -9.15 10.47 -2.13
C ALA A 17 -9.22 8.93 -2.20
N ALA A 18 -8.12 8.26 -2.57
CA ALA A 18 -8.07 6.80 -2.64
C ALA A 18 -8.24 6.16 -1.26
N HIS A 19 -7.56 6.68 -0.23
CA HIS A 19 -7.69 6.25 1.16
C HIS A 19 -9.13 6.40 1.64
N ARG A 20 -9.73 7.58 1.44
CA ARG A 20 -11.10 7.86 1.90
C ARG A 20 -12.13 6.99 1.20
N LEU A 21 -11.99 6.78 -0.12
CA LEU A 21 -12.88 5.90 -0.87
C LEU A 21 -12.75 4.45 -0.36
N ALA A 22 -11.52 3.96 -0.18
CA ALA A 22 -11.28 2.61 0.31
C ALA A 22 -11.93 2.37 1.68
N ALA A 23 -11.74 3.29 2.62
CA ALA A 23 -12.35 3.24 3.95
C ALA A 23 -13.89 3.15 3.90
N ILE A 24 -14.55 4.07 3.18
CA ILE A 24 -16.02 4.09 3.07
C ILE A 24 -16.56 2.80 2.43
N THR A 25 -15.88 2.28 1.42
CA THR A 25 -16.32 1.05 0.74
C THR A 25 -16.10 -0.19 1.60
N LEU A 26 -15.00 -0.23 2.35
CA LEU A 26 -14.71 -1.34 3.26
C LEU A 26 -15.69 -1.39 4.44
N GLU A 27 -16.06 -0.23 5.00
CA GLU A 27 -17.11 -0.12 6.03
C GLU A 27 -18.46 -0.69 5.56
N ARG A 28 -18.72 -0.65 4.25
CA ARG A 28 -19.92 -1.22 3.61
C ARG A 28 -19.77 -2.70 3.20
N GLY A 29 -18.62 -3.31 3.47
CA GLY A 29 -18.29 -4.68 3.06
C GLY A 29 -17.91 -4.82 1.58
N ASP A 30 -17.83 -3.72 0.83
CA ASP A 30 -17.44 -3.71 -0.58
C ASP A 30 -15.91 -3.73 -0.71
N THR A 31 -15.35 -4.92 -0.49
CA THR A 31 -13.91 -5.15 -0.58
C THR A 31 -13.37 -4.99 -2.01
N ILE A 32 -14.19 -5.17 -3.05
CA ILE A 32 -13.76 -5.06 -4.45
C ILE A 32 -13.49 -3.60 -4.79
N THR A 33 -14.43 -2.71 -4.47
CA THR A 33 -14.24 -1.27 -4.70
C THR A 33 -13.12 -0.71 -3.83
N ALA A 34 -12.99 -1.18 -2.58
CA ALA A 34 -11.88 -0.78 -1.71
C ALA A 34 -10.52 -1.13 -2.31
N MET A 35 -10.36 -2.37 -2.83
CA MET A 35 -9.13 -2.77 -3.52
C MET A 35 -8.86 -1.94 -4.77
N ALA A 36 -9.91 -1.64 -5.55
CA ALA A 36 -9.79 -0.84 -6.76
C ALA A 36 -9.34 0.61 -6.47
N ALA A 37 -9.87 1.21 -5.39
CA ALA A 37 -9.47 2.53 -4.93
C ALA A 37 -7.98 2.56 -4.55
N CYS A 38 -7.52 1.64 -3.68
CA CYS A 38 -6.11 1.54 -3.29
C CYS A 38 -5.19 1.36 -4.50
N ARG A 39 -5.50 0.41 -5.39
CA ARG A 39 -4.69 0.15 -6.59
C ARG A 39 -4.64 1.35 -7.54
N THR A 40 -5.74 2.10 -7.66
CA THR A 40 -5.77 3.30 -8.49
C THR A 40 -4.85 4.39 -7.94
N GLY A 41 -4.89 4.63 -6.63
CA GLY A 41 -3.97 5.56 -5.98
C GLY A 41 -2.51 5.11 -6.08
N LEU A 42 -2.25 3.81 -5.89
CA LEU A 42 -0.90 3.23 -6.00
C LEU A 42 -0.30 3.30 -7.41
N ARG A 43 -1.13 3.28 -8.47
CA ARG A 43 -0.64 3.56 -9.84
C ARG A 43 -0.10 4.98 -9.98
N ALA A 44 -0.67 5.94 -9.26
CA ALA A 44 -0.22 7.33 -9.27
C ALA A 44 0.96 7.56 -8.29
N VAL A 45 0.93 6.90 -7.13
CA VAL A 45 1.96 7.01 -6.09
C VAL A 45 2.32 5.62 -5.54
N PRO A 46 3.22 4.87 -6.21
CA PRO A 46 3.55 3.49 -5.82
C PRO A 46 4.16 3.35 -4.44
N THR A 47 4.77 4.43 -3.92
CA THR A 47 5.42 4.44 -2.61
C THR A 47 4.51 4.92 -1.48
N ALA A 48 3.21 5.08 -1.71
CA ALA A 48 2.26 5.54 -0.69
C ALA A 48 1.92 4.40 0.29
N GLU A 49 2.68 4.31 1.38
CA GLU A 49 2.54 3.25 2.39
C GLU A 49 1.15 3.20 3.04
N ALA A 50 0.48 4.35 3.20
CA ALA A 50 -0.91 4.40 3.68
C ALA A 50 -1.86 3.57 2.81
N LEU A 51 -1.79 3.71 1.48
CA LEU A 51 -2.64 2.95 0.55
C LEU A 51 -2.30 1.46 0.52
N TRP A 52 -1.03 1.10 0.75
CA TRP A 52 -0.64 -0.29 0.91
C TRP A 52 -1.22 -0.89 2.19
N ARG A 53 -1.20 -0.14 3.31
CA ARG A 53 -1.82 -0.56 4.57
C ARG A 53 -3.33 -0.79 4.38
N ASP A 54 -4.03 0.09 3.68
CA ASP A 54 -5.45 -0.09 3.36
C ASP A 54 -5.71 -1.33 2.50
N LEU A 55 -4.88 -1.54 1.47
CA LEU A 55 -4.98 -2.71 0.60
C LEU A 55 -4.75 -4.01 1.38
N LEU A 56 -3.75 -4.05 2.26
CA LEU A 56 -3.49 -5.21 3.15
C LEU A 56 -4.68 -5.50 4.05
N ARG A 57 -5.24 -4.48 4.72
CA ARG A 57 -6.44 -4.64 5.58
C ARG A 57 -7.65 -5.13 4.77
N THR A 58 -7.85 -4.58 3.58
CA THR A 58 -8.95 -4.97 2.69
C THR A 58 -8.83 -6.43 2.24
N VAL A 59 -7.62 -6.88 1.88
CA VAL A 59 -7.38 -8.27 1.49
C VAL A 59 -7.50 -9.20 2.69
N ALA A 60 -6.99 -8.80 3.86
CA ALA A 60 -7.12 -9.58 5.09
C ALA A 60 -8.59 -9.78 5.49
N ALA A 61 -9.46 -8.77 5.32
CA ALA A 61 -10.89 -8.88 5.58
C ALA A 61 -11.59 -9.97 4.73
N ARG A 62 -11.00 -10.36 3.59
CA ARG A 62 -11.50 -11.45 2.73
C ARG A 62 -11.01 -12.84 3.16
N GLY A 63 -10.04 -12.93 4.08
CA GLY A 63 -9.45 -14.19 4.52
C GLY A 63 -8.54 -14.88 3.51
N ASP A 64 -8.17 -14.23 2.40
CA ASP A 64 -7.30 -14.82 1.37
C ASP A 64 -5.82 -14.57 1.68
N ARG A 65 -5.22 -15.52 2.41
CA ARG A 65 -3.80 -15.43 2.79
C ARG A 65 -2.84 -15.40 1.59
N LYS A 66 -3.10 -16.16 0.52
CA LYS A 66 -2.19 -16.19 -0.64
C LYS A 66 -2.14 -14.84 -1.33
N THR A 67 -3.31 -14.22 -1.50
CA THR A 67 -3.40 -12.86 -2.05
C THR A 67 -2.73 -11.85 -1.11
N LEU A 68 -2.88 -12.01 0.21
CA LEU A 68 -2.25 -11.14 1.20
C LEU A 68 -0.71 -11.21 1.15
N GLU A 69 -0.14 -12.42 1.06
CA GLU A 69 1.31 -12.62 0.89
C GLU A 69 1.84 -12.02 -0.41
N ALA A 70 1.09 -12.14 -1.51
CA ALA A 70 1.43 -11.54 -2.79
C ALA A 70 1.46 -10.01 -2.72
N VAL A 71 0.45 -9.40 -2.10
CA VAL A 71 0.37 -7.94 -1.89
C VAL A 71 1.49 -7.45 -0.98
N ALA A 72 1.80 -8.14 0.11
CA ALA A 72 2.93 -7.79 0.98
C ALA A 72 4.26 -7.83 0.21
N GLY A 73 4.47 -8.84 -0.63
CA GLY A 73 5.65 -8.92 -1.50
C GLY A 73 5.70 -7.83 -2.57
N GLU A 74 4.56 -7.36 -3.08
CA GLU A 74 4.47 -6.23 -3.99
C GLU A 74 4.79 -4.90 -3.29
N LEU A 75 4.21 -4.65 -2.12
CA LEU A 75 4.49 -3.50 -1.26
C LEU A 75 6.01 -3.31 -1.10
N TYR A 76 6.71 -4.33 -0.58
CA TYR A 76 8.13 -4.20 -0.29
C TYR A 76 8.99 -3.96 -1.54
N ARG A 77 8.58 -4.49 -2.69
CA ARG A 77 9.24 -4.20 -3.97
C ARG A 77 8.97 -2.77 -4.44
N ALA A 78 7.76 -2.26 -4.22
CA ALA A 78 7.37 -0.92 -4.65
C ALA A 78 8.04 0.19 -3.82
N ILE A 79 8.29 -0.05 -2.53
CA ILE A 79 8.93 0.94 -1.63
C ILE A 79 10.45 0.78 -1.54
N ALA A 80 11.01 -0.33 -2.04
CA ALA A 80 12.44 -0.55 -2.07
C ALA A 80 13.15 0.61 -2.78
N ALA A 81 14.29 1.02 -2.24
CA ALA A 81 15.09 2.04 -2.88
C ALA A 81 15.60 1.56 -4.25
N PRO A 82 15.68 2.46 -5.25
CA PRO A 82 16.36 2.15 -6.51
C PRO A 82 17.79 1.69 -6.27
N PRO A 83 18.37 0.86 -7.17
CA PRO A 83 19.76 0.46 -7.10
C PRO A 83 20.69 1.68 -6.93
N GLY A 84 21.63 1.59 -5.97
CA GLY A 84 22.59 2.66 -5.69
C GLY A 84 22.09 3.78 -4.78
N ARG A 85 20.86 3.70 -4.24
CA ARG A 85 20.40 4.58 -3.15
C ARG A 85 20.34 3.83 -1.81
N PRO A 86 20.52 4.53 -0.67
CA PRO A 86 20.35 3.92 0.64
C PRO A 86 18.95 3.30 0.74
N ASN A 87 18.91 2.08 1.27
CA ASN A 87 17.67 1.32 1.38
C ASN A 87 16.62 2.12 2.15
N ARG A 88 15.47 2.38 1.51
CA ARG A 88 14.33 2.97 2.20
C ARG A 88 13.63 1.82 2.92
N ALA A 89 13.84 1.74 4.22
CA ALA A 89 13.02 0.86 5.05
C ALA A 89 11.56 1.32 4.97
N ALA A 90 10.64 0.37 5.04
CA ALA A 90 9.23 0.70 5.25
C ALA A 90 9.06 1.48 6.54
N GLU A 91 7.96 2.23 6.63
CA GLU A 91 7.52 2.80 7.89
C GLU A 91 7.31 1.68 8.92
N PRO A 92 7.70 1.88 10.19
CA PRO A 92 7.52 0.88 11.24
C PRO A 92 6.07 0.39 11.38
N GLU A 93 5.10 1.27 11.14
CA GLU A 93 3.68 0.93 11.16
C GLU A 93 3.30 -0.07 10.06
N THR A 94 3.86 0.09 8.86
CA THR A 94 3.67 -0.83 7.74
C THR A 94 4.26 -2.20 8.06
N ASP A 95 5.47 -2.23 8.62
CA ASP A 95 6.12 -3.47 9.03
C ASP A 95 5.34 -4.21 10.12
N ALA A 96 4.88 -3.48 11.13
CA ALA A 96 4.06 -4.04 12.21
C ALA A 96 2.75 -4.63 11.66
N LEU A 97 2.06 -3.92 10.77
CA LEU A 97 0.83 -4.41 10.15
C LEU A 97 1.07 -5.69 9.35
N VAL A 98 2.15 -5.77 8.59
CA VAL A 98 2.47 -6.99 7.83
C VAL A 98 2.72 -8.17 8.78
N GLN A 99 3.41 -7.97 9.90
CA GLN A 99 3.65 -9.04 10.87
C GLN A 99 2.38 -9.45 11.61
N GLU A 100 1.49 -8.51 11.90
CA GLU A 100 0.17 -8.78 12.48
C GLU A 100 -0.70 -9.63 11.55
N LEU A 101 -0.81 -9.22 10.28
CA LEU A 101 -1.68 -9.88 9.29
C LEU A 101 -1.06 -11.17 8.73
N LEU A 102 0.27 -11.25 8.66
CA LEU A 102 1.03 -12.39 8.16
C LEU A 102 2.15 -12.80 9.13
N PRO A 103 1.83 -13.44 10.27
CA PRO A 103 2.85 -13.95 11.17
C PRO A 103 3.81 -14.89 10.44
N GLY A 104 5.12 -14.68 10.62
CA GLY A 104 6.17 -15.47 9.99
C GLY A 104 6.48 -15.11 8.53
N PHE A 105 5.89 -14.04 7.97
CA PHE A 105 6.19 -13.59 6.62
C PHE A 105 7.66 -13.20 6.48
N ARG A 106 8.36 -13.85 5.54
CA ARG A 106 9.72 -13.50 5.16
C ARG A 106 9.70 -12.75 3.83
N ARG A 107 10.25 -11.54 3.82
CA ARG A 107 10.48 -10.79 2.57
C ARG A 107 11.35 -11.65 1.66
N ARG A 108 10.86 -12.00 0.47
CA ARG A 108 11.71 -12.63 -0.53
C ARG A 108 12.78 -11.60 -0.90
N ARG A 109 14.02 -11.90 -0.52
CA ARG A 109 15.19 -11.12 -0.90
C ARG A 109 15.49 -11.48 -2.35
N HIS A 110 15.19 -10.58 -3.27
CA HIS A 110 15.61 -10.66 -4.67
C HIS A 110 16.86 -9.79 -4.85
#